data_AF-A0A5C3KD54-F1
#
_entry.id   AF-A0A5C3KD54-F1
#
_cell.length_a   1.000
_cell.length_b   1.000
_cell.length_c   1.000
_cell.angle_alpha   90.00
_cell.angle_beta   90.00
_cell.angle_gamma   90.00
#
_symmetry.space_group_name_H-M   'P 1'
#
loop_
_entity.id
_entity.type
_entity.pdbx_description
1 polymer ?
#
loop_
_entity_poly.entity_id
_entity_poly.type
_entity_poly.pdbx_seq_one_letter_code
_entity_poly.pdbx_strand_id
1 'polypeptide(L)'
;MDNLPPFMLNNRKSVPEPKWDGTEETIRWFIRDFTWLCKRYDFPLAYHVQEIMSYIPSSHRDVWESVAQDHPIWDDFVKSILGYYPQPSLAGSSSRWDEFISECKTNPYRTSNKGHFFVYLREFTIALRAIERHRTVPNSEKVCKFSECLAPIIRELIDKHNPQNMDDVTAAGNAVFDYVLSFDPKTKELFNQLVHSNLEACRQSVIYQGYTPLSSANRDDPGLTVVPHGQTDT
;
A
#
# COMPACT_ATOMS: atom_id res chain seq x y z
N MET A 1 27.84 -48.05 -0.95
CA MET A 1 28.26 -46.67 -1.30
C MET A 1 27.60 -46.35 -2.61
N ASP A 2 26.40 -45.79 -2.55
CA ASP A 2 25.62 -45.44 -3.73
C ASP A 2 25.80 -43.96 -4.04
N ASN A 3 26.34 -43.70 -5.23
CA ASN A 3 26.70 -42.39 -5.73
C ASN A 3 25.45 -41.57 -6.06
N LEU A 4 25.28 -40.42 -5.40
CA LEU A 4 24.35 -39.38 -5.82
C LEU A 4 24.84 -38.68 -7.10
N PRO A 5 23.97 -38.31 -8.06
CA PRO A 5 24.39 -37.63 -9.29
C PRO A 5 24.83 -36.18 -9.02
N PRO A 6 25.98 -35.73 -9.56
CA PRO A 6 26.53 -34.40 -9.30
C PRO A 6 25.99 -33.34 -10.26
N PHE A 7 24.67 -33.16 -10.38
CA PHE A 7 24.12 -32.14 -11.30
C PHE A 7 22.79 -31.53 -10.82
N MET A 8 22.77 -30.91 -9.64
CA MET A 8 21.62 -30.08 -9.19
C MET A 8 22.05 -28.76 -8.49
N LEU A 9 23.35 -28.42 -8.47
CA LEU A 9 23.85 -27.35 -7.60
C LEU A 9 23.93 -25.94 -8.22
N ASN A 10 23.89 -25.76 -9.54
CA ASN A 10 24.42 -24.53 -10.14
C ASN A 10 23.44 -23.70 -10.99
N ASN A 11 22.18 -23.54 -10.60
CA ASN A 11 21.33 -22.49 -11.21
C ASN A 11 20.11 -22.00 -10.42
N ARG A 12 19.96 -22.36 -9.13
CA ARG A 12 18.93 -21.73 -8.29
C ARG A 12 19.52 -20.46 -7.70
N LYS A 13 19.08 -19.28 -8.17
CA LYS A 13 19.28 -18.02 -7.45
C LYS A 13 19.02 -18.27 -5.97
N SER A 14 19.92 -17.84 -5.09
CA SER A 14 19.73 -17.93 -3.64
C SER A 14 18.40 -17.28 -3.31
N VAL A 15 17.44 -18.10 -2.87
CA VAL A 15 16.18 -17.57 -2.36
C VAL A 15 16.52 -16.92 -1.01
N PRO A 16 16.04 -15.69 -0.75
CA PRO A 16 16.19 -15.10 0.57
C PRO A 16 15.64 -16.06 1.63
N GLU A 17 16.43 -16.35 2.66
CA GLU A 17 15.95 -17.12 3.79
C GLU A 17 14.73 -16.43 4.40
N PRO A 18 13.66 -17.19 4.72
CA PRO A 18 12.48 -16.62 5.36
C PRO A 18 12.92 -16.02 6.69
N LYS A 19 12.68 -14.73 6.87
CA LYS A 19 12.93 -14.02 8.12
C LYS A 19 11.61 -13.55 8.70
N TRP A 20 11.43 -13.81 9.98
CA TRP A 20 10.35 -13.25 10.75
C TRP A 20 10.94 -12.31 11.80
N ASP A 21 10.38 -11.10 11.91
CA ASP A 21 10.82 -10.07 12.84
C ASP A 21 10.09 -10.14 14.20
N GLY A 22 9.26 -11.16 14.41
CA GLY A 22 8.45 -11.33 15.61
C GLY A 22 7.10 -10.61 15.56
N THR A 23 6.77 -9.92 14.47
CA THR A 23 5.49 -9.22 14.35
C THR A 23 4.35 -10.18 14.04
N GLU A 24 3.28 -10.11 14.84
CA GLU A 24 2.07 -10.95 14.68
C GLU A 24 1.46 -10.81 13.28
N GLU A 25 1.55 -9.63 12.67
CA GLU A 25 0.97 -9.35 11.37
C GLU A 25 1.63 -10.11 10.21
N THR A 26 2.91 -10.49 10.38
CA THR A 26 3.72 -11.13 9.34
C THR A 26 3.87 -12.64 9.54
N ILE A 27 3.41 -13.18 10.67
CA ILE A 27 3.62 -14.60 11.02
C ILE A 27 3.09 -15.57 9.94
N ARG A 28 1.93 -15.26 9.38
CA ARG A 28 1.31 -16.09 8.33
C ARG A 28 2.10 -16.05 7.02
N TRP A 29 2.70 -14.91 6.71
CA TRP A 29 3.56 -14.76 5.54
C TRP A 29 4.84 -15.55 5.73
N PHE A 30 5.46 -15.44 6.90
CA PHE A 30 6.62 -16.22 7.28
C PHE A 30 6.39 -17.74 7.18
N ILE A 31 5.32 -18.27 7.81
CA ILE A 31 5.00 -19.71 7.76
C ILE A 31 4.77 -20.16 6.32
N ARG A 32 4.06 -19.37 5.52
CA ARG A 32 3.81 -19.67 4.10
C ARG A 32 5.11 -19.71 3.30
N ASP A 33 5.97 -18.72 3.48
CA ASP A 33 7.22 -18.60 2.73
C ASP A 33 8.21 -19.71 3.13
N PHE A 34 8.26 -20.06 4.42
CA PHE A 34 8.98 -21.24 4.91
C PHE A 34 8.43 -22.54 4.30
N THR A 35 7.10 -22.72 4.28
CA THR A 35 6.48 -23.91 3.66
C THR A 35 6.83 -24.01 2.17
N TRP A 36 6.82 -22.89 1.47
CA TRP A 36 7.20 -22.83 0.05
C TRP A 36 8.69 -23.15 -0.15
N LEU A 37 9.56 -22.65 0.73
CA LEU A 37 10.98 -22.98 0.73
C LEU A 37 11.20 -24.49 0.89
N CYS A 38 10.55 -25.11 1.87
CA CYS A 38 10.63 -26.55 2.10
C CYS A 38 10.17 -27.34 0.89
N LYS A 39 9.05 -26.97 0.28
CA LYS A 39 8.55 -27.58 -0.97
C LYS A 39 9.54 -27.45 -2.12
N ARG A 40 10.17 -26.29 -2.27
CA ARG A 40 11.14 -26.03 -3.35
C ARG A 40 12.37 -26.93 -3.23
N TYR A 41 12.80 -27.25 -2.02
CA TYR A 41 13.97 -28.11 -1.76
C TYR A 41 13.61 -29.57 -1.47
N ASP A 42 12.37 -29.98 -1.73
CA ASP A 42 11.88 -31.34 -1.44
C ASP A 42 12.18 -31.77 0.00
N PHE A 43 12.12 -30.81 0.93
CA PHE A 43 12.47 -31.03 2.33
C PHE A 43 11.37 -31.84 3.03
N PRO A 44 11.68 -32.95 3.71
CA PRO A 44 10.65 -33.84 4.23
C PRO A 44 9.80 -33.18 5.31
N LEU A 45 8.47 -33.36 5.21
CA LEU A 45 7.48 -32.77 6.12
C LEU A 45 7.76 -33.08 7.60
N ALA A 46 8.29 -34.28 7.89
CA ALA A 46 8.62 -34.74 9.23
C ALA A 46 9.67 -33.85 9.95
N TYR A 47 10.44 -33.06 9.22
CA TYR A 47 11.48 -32.19 9.78
C TYR A 47 11.08 -30.71 9.81
N HIS A 48 9.90 -30.32 9.30
CA HIS A 48 9.51 -28.91 9.17
C HIS A 48 9.46 -28.19 10.52
N VAL A 49 8.95 -28.86 11.57
CA VAL A 49 8.88 -28.28 12.93
C VAL A 49 10.26 -28.04 13.51
N GLN A 50 11.23 -28.95 13.28
CA GLN A 50 12.60 -28.76 13.74
C GLN A 50 13.30 -27.65 12.96
N GLU A 51 13.10 -27.63 11.65
CA GLU A 51 13.80 -26.71 10.75
C GLU A 51 13.34 -25.27 10.91
N ILE A 52 12.03 -25.02 11.12
CA ILE A 52 11.50 -23.66 11.27
C ILE A 52 12.09 -22.94 12.50
N MET A 53 12.51 -23.67 13.54
CA MET A 53 13.09 -23.10 14.77
C MET A 53 14.34 -22.27 14.53
N SER A 54 15.12 -22.60 13.49
CA SER A 54 16.34 -21.89 13.12
C SER A 54 16.07 -20.45 12.64
N TYR A 55 14.82 -20.15 12.26
CA TYR A 55 14.41 -18.86 11.70
C TYR A 55 13.66 -17.98 12.72
N ILE A 56 13.44 -18.48 13.95
CA ILE A 56 12.65 -17.78 14.96
C ILE A 56 13.53 -16.85 15.81
N PRO A 57 13.14 -15.59 16.01
CA PRO A 57 13.84 -14.68 16.93
C PRO A 57 13.85 -15.24 18.36
N SER A 58 14.93 -14.97 19.09
CA SER A 58 15.11 -15.46 20.46
C SER A 58 13.96 -15.06 21.40
N SER A 59 13.35 -13.89 21.21
CA SER A 59 12.23 -13.40 22.02
C SER A 59 10.95 -14.23 21.91
N HIS A 60 10.83 -15.09 20.89
CA HIS A 60 9.66 -15.96 20.68
C HIS A 60 9.99 -17.44 20.89
N ARG A 61 11.27 -17.79 21.09
CA ARG A 61 11.74 -19.18 21.08
C ARG A 61 11.04 -20.05 22.12
N ASP A 62 10.85 -19.57 23.34
CA ASP A 62 10.21 -20.33 24.42
C ASP A 62 8.78 -20.78 24.05
N VAL A 63 8.00 -19.88 23.44
CA VAL A 63 6.64 -20.19 22.98
C VAL A 63 6.68 -21.24 21.88
N TRP A 64 7.59 -21.10 20.92
CA TRP A 64 7.71 -22.02 19.80
C TRP A 64 8.18 -23.40 20.24
N GLU A 65 9.17 -23.47 21.12
CA GLU A 65 9.68 -24.73 21.69
C GLU A 65 8.61 -25.48 22.47
N SER A 66 7.84 -24.77 23.31
CA SER A 66 6.70 -25.37 24.01
C SER A 66 5.68 -25.96 23.03
N VAL A 67 5.30 -25.20 21.99
CA VAL A 67 4.33 -25.67 21.00
C VAL A 67 4.87 -26.84 20.17
N ALA A 68 6.17 -26.86 19.86
CA ALA A 68 6.80 -27.97 19.14
C ALA A 68 6.83 -29.27 19.95
N GLN A 69 6.96 -29.18 21.27
CA GLN A 69 6.89 -30.34 22.16
C GLN A 69 5.49 -30.93 22.21
N ASP A 70 4.46 -30.08 22.33
CA ASP A 70 3.07 -30.52 22.43
C ASP A 70 2.47 -30.92 21.07
N HIS A 71 2.94 -30.30 19.99
CA HIS A 71 2.43 -30.46 18.64
C HIS A 71 3.58 -30.69 17.64
N PRO A 72 4.17 -31.90 17.57
CA PRO A 72 5.29 -32.18 16.66
C PRO A 72 4.88 -32.37 15.19
N ILE A 73 3.57 -32.42 14.90
CA ILE A 73 3.02 -32.55 13.55
C ILE A 73 2.82 -31.17 12.95
N TRP A 74 3.38 -30.92 11.76
CA TRP A 74 3.42 -29.59 11.11
C TRP A 74 2.08 -28.84 11.10
N ASP A 75 0.99 -29.49 10.70
CA ASP A 75 -0.31 -28.82 10.58
C ASP A 75 -0.88 -28.42 11.96
N ASP A 76 -0.73 -29.28 12.97
CA ASP A 76 -1.15 -28.99 14.35
C ASP A 76 -0.25 -27.94 15.00
N PHE A 77 1.06 -28.02 14.76
CA PHE A 77 2.04 -27.03 15.16
C PHE A 77 1.68 -25.64 14.65
N VAL A 78 1.47 -25.51 13.34
CA VAL A 78 1.09 -24.23 12.71
C VAL A 78 -0.21 -23.71 13.28
N LYS A 79 -1.22 -24.59 13.46
CA LYS A 79 -2.50 -24.19 14.04
C LYS A 79 -2.33 -23.64 15.46
N SER A 80 -1.55 -24.31 16.31
CA SER A 80 -1.28 -23.87 17.67
C SER A 80 -0.48 -22.57 17.70
N ILE A 81 0.59 -22.43 16.91
CA ILE A 81 1.36 -21.18 16.76
C ILE A 81 0.45 -20.01 16.37
N LEU A 82 -0.43 -20.19 15.39
CA LEU A 82 -1.36 -19.15 14.97
C LEU A 82 -2.42 -18.78 16.03
N GLY A 83 -2.59 -19.61 17.06
CA GLY A 83 -3.37 -19.30 18.26
C GLY A 83 -2.65 -18.35 19.22
N TYR A 84 -1.33 -18.47 19.34
CA TYR A 84 -0.50 -17.55 20.14
C TYR A 84 -0.26 -16.20 19.47
N TYR A 85 -0.34 -16.15 18.14
CA TYR A 85 -0.20 -14.92 17.34
C TYR A 85 -1.50 -14.65 16.57
N PRO A 86 -2.57 -14.22 17.26
CA PRO A 86 -3.86 -14.01 16.63
C PRO A 86 -3.80 -12.92 15.56
N GLN A 87 -4.65 -13.03 14.54
CA GLN A 87 -4.83 -11.90 13.64
C GLN A 87 -5.41 -10.70 14.41
N PRO A 88 -5.05 -9.46 14.03
CA PRO A 88 -5.70 -8.27 14.57
C PRO A 88 -7.22 -8.42 14.47
N SER A 89 -7.96 -8.00 15.50
CA SER A 89 -9.42 -8.00 15.45
C SER A 89 -9.95 -6.91 14.52
N LEU A 90 -11.21 -7.00 14.11
CA LEU A 90 -11.87 -5.91 13.38
C LEU A 90 -11.86 -4.60 14.18
N ALA A 91 -12.04 -4.67 15.51
CA ALA A 91 -12.01 -3.51 16.37
C ALA A 91 -10.60 -2.87 16.41
N GLY A 92 -9.55 -3.69 16.55
CA GLY A 92 -8.17 -3.20 16.51
C GLY A 92 -7.81 -2.62 15.14
N SER A 93 -8.18 -3.28 14.06
CA SER A 93 -7.95 -2.79 12.70
C SER A 93 -8.71 -1.48 12.43
N SER A 94 -9.98 -1.38 12.86
CA SER A 94 -10.78 -0.16 12.73
C SER A 94 -10.18 1.01 13.51
N SER A 95 -9.77 0.78 14.76
CA SER A 95 -9.13 1.79 15.60
C SER A 95 -7.87 2.35 14.96
N ARG A 96 -6.99 1.47 14.43
CA ARG A 96 -5.76 1.89 13.75
C ARG A 96 -6.04 2.64 12.45
N TRP A 97 -7.07 2.24 11.70
CA TRP A 97 -7.46 2.96 10.50
C TRP A 97 -7.96 4.36 10.82
N ASP A 98 -8.80 4.51 11.85
CA ASP A 98 -9.30 5.82 12.27
C ASP A 98 -8.18 6.71 12.85
N GLU A 99 -7.23 6.13 13.59
CA GLU A 99 -6.01 6.82 14.05
C GLU A 99 -5.18 7.35 12.87
N PHE A 100 -4.93 6.51 11.87
CA PHE A 100 -4.23 6.91 10.64
C PHE A 100 -4.95 8.05 9.91
N ILE A 101 -6.28 7.97 9.77
CA ILE A 101 -7.09 9.02 9.13
C ILE A 101 -7.01 10.32 9.92
N SER A 102 -7.09 10.24 11.26
CA SER A 102 -6.96 11.38 12.16
C SER A 102 -5.60 12.07 12.00
N GLU A 103 -4.50 11.30 12.02
CA GLU A 103 -3.15 11.83 11.85
C GLU A 103 -2.99 12.53 10.49
N CYS A 104 -3.45 11.91 9.41
CA CYS A 104 -3.33 12.47 8.08
C CYS A 104 -4.11 13.80 7.92
N LYS A 105 -5.29 13.92 8.54
CA LYS A 105 -6.09 15.16 8.53
C LYS A 105 -5.36 16.34 9.18
N THR A 106 -4.47 16.09 10.14
CA THR A 106 -3.73 17.16 10.83
C THR A 106 -2.58 17.74 10.02
N ASN A 107 -2.14 17.07 8.95
CA ASN A 107 -0.99 17.50 8.15
C ASN A 107 -1.24 17.42 6.64
N PRO A 108 -1.90 18.43 6.05
CA PRO A 108 -2.18 18.50 4.61
C PRO A 108 -0.93 18.40 3.70
N TYR A 109 0.26 18.78 4.18
CA TYR A 109 1.50 18.64 3.39
C TYR A 109 1.87 17.19 3.06
N ARG A 110 1.30 16.20 3.76
CA ARG A 110 1.49 14.77 3.44
C ARG A 110 0.91 14.36 2.09
N THR A 111 0.15 15.23 1.43
CA THR A 111 -0.45 14.92 0.13
C THR A 111 -0.29 16.04 -0.89
N SER A 112 0.55 17.06 -0.61
CA SER A 112 0.71 18.23 -1.48
C SER A 112 1.65 18.04 -2.67
N ASN A 113 2.41 16.95 -2.72
CA ASN A 113 3.25 16.60 -3.86
C ASN A 113 3.10 15.13 -4.23
N LYS A 114 3.49 14.80 -5.47
CA LYS A 114 3.32 13.46 -6.05
C LYS A 114 3.93 12.36 -5.18
N GLY A 115 5.16 12.56 -4.72
CA GLY A 115 5.86 11.59 -3.88
C GLY A 115 5.10 11.30 -2.58
N HIS A 116 4.72 12.35 -1.85
CA HIS A 116 3.99 12.18 -0.59
C HIS A 116 2.59 11.59 -0.81
N PHE A 117 1.89 11.99 -1.88
CA PHE A 117 0.59 11.41 -2.23
C PHE A 117 0.66 9.90 -2.45
N PHE A 118 1.67 9.41 -3.18
CA PHE A 118 1.83 7.96 -3.41
C PHE A 118 2.31 7.19 -2.17
N VAL A 119 3.06 7.85 -1.28
CA VAL A 119 3.36 7.30 0.05
C VAL A 119 2.07 7.15 0.85
N TYR A 120 1.23 8.19 0.90
CA TYR A 120 -0.07 8.17 1.56
C TYR A 120 -1.01 7.10 0.96
N LEU A 121 -1.08 6.99 -0.38
CA LEU A 121 -1.87 5.95 -1.07
C LEU A 121 -1.46 4.54 -0.64
N ARG A 122 -0.16 4.29 -0.54
CA ARG A 122 0.37 3.00 -0.08
C ARG A 122 -0.01 2.72 1.37
N GLU A 123 0.18 3.69 2.26
CA GLU A 123 -0.14 3.56 3.69
C GLU A 123 -1.65 3.33 3.92
N PHE A 124 -2.49 4.12 3.24
CA PHE A 124 -3.94 3.93 3.27
C PHE A 124 -4.35 2.54 2.78
N THR A 125 -3.73 2.05 1.70
CA THR A 125 -4.00 0.71 1.16
C THR A 125 -3.64 -0.40 2.14
N ILE A 126 -2.54 -0.24 2.90
CA ILE A 126 -2.14 -1.19 3.94
C ILE A 126 -3.18 -1.23 5.07
N ALA A 127 -3.59 -0.07 5.57
CA ALA A 127 -4.62 0.04 6.62
C ALA A 127 -5.97 -0.52 6.15
N LEU A 128 -6.39 -0.19 4.93
CA LEU A 128 -7.62 -0.72 4.31
C LEU A 128 -7.59 -2.25 4.21
N ARG A 129 -6.47 -2.84 3.77
CA ARG A 129 -6.33 -4.29 3.70
C ARG A 129 -6.46 -4.98 5.05
N ALA A 130 -6.10 -4.32 6.15
CA ALA A 130 -6.32 -4.86 7.49
C ALA A 130 -7.82 -4.98 7.80
N ILE A 131 -8.62 -3.96 7.44
CA ILE A 131 -10.09 -4.01 7.55
C ILE A 131 -10.69 -5.07 6.62
N GLU A 132 -10.19 -5.15 5.39
CA GLU A 132 -10.72 -6.04 4.36
C GLU A 132 -10.51 -7.53 4.63
N ARG A 133 -9.67 -7.87 5.61
CA ARG A 133 -9.59 -9.24 6.15
C ARG A 133 -10.84 -9.66 6.92
N HIS A 134 -11.62 -8.69 7.42
CA HIS A 134 -12.77 -8.92 8.28
C HIS A 134 -14.11 -8.60 7.59
N ARG A 135 -14.14 -7.58 6.72
CA ARG A 135 -15.35 -7.20 5.99
C ARG A 135 -15.02 -6.61 4.63
N THR A 136 -15.93 -6.73 3.68
CA THR A 136 -15.84 -5.94 2.45
C THR A 136 -16.07 -4.46 2.75
N VAL A 137 -15.19 -3.60 2.25
CA VAL A 137 -15.36 -2.14 2.31
C VAL A 137 -15.87 -1.66 0.95
N PRO A 138 -17.03 -1.00 0.87
CA PRO A 138 -17.55 -0.45 -0.40
C PRO A 138 -16.60 0.59 -0.99
N ASN A 139 -16.53 0.68 -2.33
CA ASN A 139 -15.65 1.65 -3.00
C ASN A 139 -15.98 3.10 -2.63
N SER A 140 -17.26 3.43 -2.43
CA SER A 140 -17.67 4.75 -1.96
C SER A 140 -17.07 5.11 -0.59
N GLU A 141 -17.00 4.14 0.33
CA GLU A 141 -16.37 4.33 1.64
C GLU A 141 -14.84 4.52 1.49
N LYS A 142 -14.20 3.71 0.62
CA LYS A 142 -12.75 3.81 0.34
C LYS A 142 -12.38 5.19 -0.19
N VAL A 143 -13.06 5.62 -1.26
CA VAL A 143 -12.81 6.91 -1.91
C VAL A 143 -13.10 8.05 -0.94
N CYS A 144 -14.24 8.01 -0.22
CA CYS A 144 -14.60 9.05 0.74
C CYS A 144 -13.54 9.21 1.83
N LYS A 145 -13.18 8.12 2.54
CA LYS A 145 -12.15 8.17 3.59
C LYS A 145 -10.80 8.59 3.05
N PHE A 146 -10.42 8.15 1.85
CA PHE A 146 -9.16 8.54 1.24
C PHE A 146 -9.10 10.06 0.98
N SER A 147 -10.15 10.59 0.35
CA SER A 147 -10.26 12.01 -0.01
C SER A 147 -10.31 12.94 1.19
N GLU A 148 -10.84 12.50 2.33
CA GLU A 148 -10.89 13.30 3.56
C GLU A 148 -9.52 13.69 4.13
N CYS A 149 -8.47 12.95 3.80
CA CYS A 149 -7.10 13.22 4.27
C CYS A 149 -6.24 13.97 3.23
N LEU A 150 -6.77 14.21 2.04
CA LEU A 150 -6.06 14.97 1.02
C LEU A 150 -5.98 16.44 1.40
N ALA A 151 -4.90 17.10 0.96
CA ALA A 151 -4.78 18.54 1.01
C ALA A 151 -5.99 19.15 0.30
N PRO A 152 -6.66 20.16 0.87
CA PRO A 152 -7.87 20.78 0.31
C PRO A 152 -7.82 21.05 -1.19
N ILE A 153 -6.75 21.67 -1.70
CA ILE A 153 -6.62 21.92 -3.14
C ILE A 153 -6.45 20.64 -3.97
N ILE A 154 -5.72 19.64 -3.46
CA ILE A 154 -5.55 18.35 -4.14
C ILE A 154 -6.86 17.58 -4.18
N ARG A 155 -7.61 17.58 -3.07
CA ARG A 155 -8.95 17.01 -2.99
C ARG A 155 -9.86 17.60 -4.05
N GLU A 156 -9.97 18.92 -4.10
CA GLU A 156 -10.84 19.60 -5.07
C GLU A 156 -10.45 19.29 -6.53
N LEU A 157 -9.15 19.23 -6.83
CA LEU A 157 -8.68 18.88 -8.17
C LEU A 157 -8.96 17.40 -8.53
N ILE A 158 -8.81 16.47 -7.59
CA ILE A 158 -9.12 15.05 -7.79
C ILE A 158 -10.64 14.85 -7.90
N ASP A 159 -11.44 15.53 -7.09
CA ASP A 159 -12.91 15.43 -7.10
C ASP A 159 -13.50 15.83 -8.46
N LYS A 160 -12.83 16.69 -9.25
CA LYS A 160 -13.22 16.97 -10.64
C LYS A 160 -13.22 15.74 -11.56
N HIS A 161 -12.44 14.71 -11.25
CA HIS A 161 -12.43 13.45 -12.00
C HIS A 161 -13.56 12.50 -11.59
N ASN A 162 -14.30 12.81 -10.51
CA ASN A 162 -15.38 11.98 -9.96
C ASN A 162 -14.99 10.49 -9.79
N PRO A 163 -13.91 10.19 -9.04
CA PRO A 163 -13.41 8.82 -8.91
C PRO A 163 -14.45 7.90 -8.25
N GLN A 164 -14.65 6.71 -8.82
CA GLN A 164 -15.60 5.71 -8.31
C GLN A 164 -14.90 4.60 -7.51
N ASN A 165 -13.59 4.49 -7.63
CA ASN A 165 -12.76 3.49 -6.98
C ASN A 165 -11.32 3.99 -6.78
N MET A 166 -10.45 3.19 -6.14
CA MET A 166 -9.07 3.58 -5.84
C MET A 166 -8.15 3.64 -7.06
N ASP A 167 -8.47 2.92 -8.15
CA ASP A 167 -7.73 3.01 -9.41
C ASP A 167 -8.02 4.35 -10.11
N ASP A 168 -9.27 4.82 -10.06
CA ASP A 168 -9.65 6.15 -10.53
C ASP A 168 -8.95 7.24 -9.72
N VAL A 169 -8.87 7.10 -8.39
CA VAL A 169 -8.10 8.02 -7.52
C VAL A 169 -6.62 8.05 -7.93
N THR A 170 -6.05 6.89 -8.25
CA THR A 170 -4.64 6.78 -8.69
C THR A 170 -4.43 7.48 -10.04
N ALA A 171 -5.34 7.29 -10.99
CA ALA A 171 -5.29 7.96 -12.30
C ALA A 171 -5.48 9.48 -12.18
N ALA A 172 -6.48 9.92 -11.41
CA ALA A 172 -6.75 11.32 -11.13
C ALA A 172 -5.56 11.99 -10.44
N GLY A 173 -4.98 11.33 -9.43
CA GLY A 173 -3.78 11.81 -8.73
C GLY A 173 -2.62 12.05 -9.68
N ASN A 174 -2.33 11.11 -10.58
CA ASN A 174 -1.29 11.30 -11.60
C ASN A 174 -1.56 12.55 -12.47
N ALA A 175 -2.77 12.66 -13.03
CA ALA A 175 -3.13 13.79 -13.88
C ALA A 175 -3.07 15.14 -13.14
N VAL A 176 -3.49 15.18 -11.88
CA VAL A 176 -3.43 16.37 -11.03
C VAL A 176 -1.99 16.77 -10.75
N PHE A 177 -1.10 15.80 -10.44
CA PHE A 177 0.29 16.14 -10.17
C PHE A 177 1.08 16.51 -11.41
N ASP A 178 0.74 15.98 -12.58
CA ASP A 178 1.34 16.42 -13.84
C ASP A 178 0.96 17.88 -14.15
N TYR A 179 -0.27 18.29 -13.83
CA TYR A 179 -0.69 19.70 -13.87
C TYR A 179 0.05 20.56 -12.84
N VAL A 180 0.18 20.10 -11.59
CA VAL A 180 0.91 20.83 -10.53
C VAL A 180 2.41 20.97 -10.83
N LEU A 181 2.98 20.07 -11.63
CA LEU A 181 4.37 20.14 -12.10
C LEU A 181 4.57 21.20 -13.18
N SER A 182 3.53 21.59 -13.93
CA SER A 182 3.63 22.60 -14.99
C SER A 182 3.52 24.04 -14.48
N PHE A 183 3.39 24.25 -13.17
CA PHE A 183 3.23 25.58 -12.59
C PHE A 183 4.52 26.39 -12.66
N ASP A 184 4.40 27.64 -13.11
CA ASP A 184 5.42 28.65 -12.92
C ASP A 184 5.60 28.98 -11.42
N PRO A 185 6.70 29.65 -11.03
CA PRO A 185 6.97 29.95 -9.62
C PRO A 185 5.85 30.69 -8.89
N LYS A 186 5.15 31.62 -9.55
CA LYS A 186 4.08 32.41 -8.92
C LYS A 186 2.84 31.55 -8.69
N THR A 187 2.48 30.72 -9.66
CA THR A 187 1.38 29.75 -9.51
C THR A 187 1.72 28.70 -8.45
N LYS A 188 3.00 28.31 -8.32
CA LYS A 188 3.47 27.39 -7.28
C LYS A 188 3.35 27.97 -5.87
N GLU A 189 3.64 29.26 -5.71
CA GLU A 189 3.47 29.97 -4.44
C GLU A 189 2.00 29.96 -4.00
N LEU A 190 1.09 30.30 -4.92
CA LEU A 190 -0.35 30.24 -4.68
C LEU A 190 -0.80 28.81 -4.31
N PHE A 191 -0.32 27.79 -5.03
CA PHE A 191 -0.60 26.40 -4.72
C PHE A 191 -0.24 26.06 -3.26
N ASN A 192 0.96 26.45 -2.80
CA ASN A 192 1.41 26.17 -1.44
C ASN A 192 0.51 26.81 -0.37
N GLN A 193 -0.02 28.02 -0.63
CA GLN A 193 -0.99 28.66 0.26
C GLN A 193 -2.31 27.88 0.33
N LEU A 194 -2.76 27.34 -0.81
CA LEU A 194 -4.02 26.59 -0.91
C LEU A 194 -3.95 25.20 -0.27
N VAL A 195 -2.76 24.64 -0.05
CA VAL A 195 -2.58 23.36 0.68
C VAL A 195 -3.17 23.40 2.09
N HIS A 196 -3.29 24.57 2.73
CA HIS A 196 -3.86 24.73 4.08
C HIS A 196 -5.19 25.51 4.08
N SER A 197 -5.65 25.93 2.91
CA SER A 197 -6.86 26.73 2.80
C SER A 197 -8.10 25.84 2.91
N ASN A 198 -9.26 26.42 3.20
CA ASN A 198 -10.50 25.67 3.14
C ASN A 198 -10.90 25.34 1.69
N LEU A 199 -11.86 24.42 1.53
CA LEU A 199 -12.32 23.96 0.20
C LEU A 199 -12.90 25.10 -0.65
N GLU A 200 -13.58 26.07 -0.03
CA GLU A 200 -14.19 27.19 -0.74
C GLU A 200 -13.14 28.11 -1.39
N ALA A 201 -12.10 28.47 -0.64
CA ALA A 201 -10.96 29.22 -1.15
C ALA A 201 -10.24 28.45 -2.28
N CYS A 202 -10.15 27.13 -2.17
CA CYS A 202 -9.59 26.28 -3.23
C CYS A 202 -10.43 26.35 -4.51
N ARG A 203 -11.75 26.25 -4.42
CA ARG A 203 -12.68 26.33 -5.57
C ARG A 203 -12.66 27.69 -6.27
N GLN A 204 -12.46 28.77 -5.51
CA GLN A 204 -12.36 30.13 -6.06
C GLN A 204 -11.00 30.41 -6.70
N SER A 205 -9.99 29.56 -6.48
CA SER A 205 -8.65 29.77 -7.00
C SER A 205 -8.56 29.62 -8.52
N VAL A 206 -7.67 30.39 -9.14
CA VAL A 206 -7.33 30.26 -10.57
C VAL A 206 -6.75 28.88 -10.91
N ILE A 207 -6.12 28.21 -9.95
CA ILE A 207 -5.58 26.85 -10.11
C ILE A 207 -6.72 25.86 -10.29
N TYR A 208 -7.74 25.91 -9.44
CA TYR A 208 -8.90 25.04 -9.59
C TYR A 208 -9.65 25.35 -10.87
N GLN A 209 -9.96 26.61 -11.14
CA GLN A 209 -10.73 27.02 -12.32
C GLN A 209 -10.01 26.70 -13.63
N GLY A 210 -8.67 26.84 -13.66
CA GLY A 210 -7.84 26.53 -14.82
C GLY A 210 -7.65 25.03 -15.09
N TYR A 211 -8.01 24.16 -14.14
CA TYR A 211 -7.87 22.71 -14.31
C TYR A 211 -9.11 22.09 -14.95
N THR A 212 -8.92 21.42 -16.10
CA THR A 212 -9.96 20.61 -16.76
C THR A 212 -9.47 19.18 -16.90
N PRO A 213 -10.12 18.19 -16.25
CA PRO A 213 -9.82 16.79 -16.46
C PRO A 213 -9.99 16.41 -17.93
N LEU A 214 -8.99 15.73 -18.50
CA LEU A 214 -9.17 15.07 -19.79
C LEU A 214 -10.11 13.89 -19.58
N SER A 215 -11.22 13.86 -20.31
CA SER A 215 -12.18 12.75 -20.27
C SER A 215 -11.47 11.42 -20.58
N SER A 216 -11.80 10.37 -19.82
CA SER A 216 -11.33 8.99 -20.06
C SER A 216 -11.73 8.43 -21.42
N ALA A 217 -12.61 9.12 -22.17
CA ALA A 217 -13.01 8.78 -23.54
C ALA A 217 -11.87 8.88 -24.58
N ASN A 218 -10.72 9.47 -24.25
CA ASN A 218 -9.62 9.70 -25.21
C ASN A 218 -8.34 8.91 -24.90
N ARG A 219 -8.42 7.77 -24.20
CA ARG A 219 -7.21 6.97 -23.91
C ARG A 219 -6.57 6.30 -25.13
N ASP A 220 -7.25 6.26 -26.27
CA ASP A 220 -6.81 5.56 -27.49
C ASP A 220 -6.56 6.48 -28.70
N ASP A 221 -6.20 7.76 -28.51
CA ASP A 221 -5.81 8.60 -29.65
C ASP A 221 -4.41 9.23 -29.46
N PRO A 222 -3.36 8.73 -30.14
CA PRO A 222 -2.08 9.41 -30.20
C PRO A 222 -2.20 10.59 -31.17
N GLY A 223 -2.89 11.64 -30.74
CA GLY A 223 -3.14 12.85 -31.52
C GLY A 223 -2.50 14.06 -30.88
N LEU A 224 -1.25 14.34 -31.27
CA LEU A 224 -0.65 15.68 -31.14
C LEU A 224 -1.62 16.72 -31.70
N THR A 225 -2.22 17.54 -30.84
CA THR A 225 -2.71 18.85 -31.23
C THR A 225 -1.96 19.92 -30.46
N VAL A 226 -0.83 20.29 -31.05
CA VAL A 226 -0.21 21.60 -30.93
C VAL A 226 -1.28 22.66 -31.19
N VAL A 227 -1.61 23.47 -30.19
CA VAL A 227 -2.30 24.74 -30.43
C VAL A 227 -1.20 25.80 -30.61
N PRO A 228 -1.14 26.47 -31.78
CA PRO A 228 -0.10 27.44 -32.05
C PRO A 228 -0.31 28.71 -31.22
N HIS A 229 0.80 29.25 -30.71
CA HIS A 229 0.90 30.63 -30.25
C HIS A 229 0.46 31.58 -31.36
N GLY A 230 -0.63 32.32 -31.14
CA GLY A 230 -0.88 33.58 -31.81
C GLY A 230 -0.30 34.70 -30.97
N GLN A 231 0.89 35.18 -31.35
CA GLN A 231 1.40 36.48 -30.94
C GLN A 231 0.57 37.61 -31.56
N THR A 232 0.62 38.74 -30.87
CA THR A 232 0.14 40.10 -31.17
C THR A 232 0.46 40.62 -32.58
N ASP A 233 -0.45 41.41 -33.15
CA ASP A 233 -0.24 42.83 -33.55
C ASP A 233 -1.28 43.29 -34.60
N THR A 234 -2.26 44.10 -34.18
CA THR A 234 -2.55 45.48 -34.67
C THR A 234 -3.75 46.09 -33.93
#